data_AF-A0A0C9YVC5-F1
#
_entry.id   AF-A0A0C9YVC5-F1
#
_cell.length_a   1.000
_cell.length_b   1.000
_cell.length_c   1.000
_cell.angle_alpha   90.00
_cell.angle_beta   90.00
_cell.angle_gamma   90.00
#
_symmetry.space_group_name_H-M   'P 1'
#
loop_
_entity.id
_entity.type
_entity.pdbx_description
1 polymer ?
#
loop_
_entity_poly.entity_id
_entity_poly.type
_entity_poly.pdbx_seq_one_letter_code
_entity_poly.pdbx_strand_id
1 'polypeptide(L)'
;SKLDHIPSVGYLSWPLSYITSFKYVSNAAQILQECYAKYKGAPFKVPTLNRWIVVIGRQHLEDVKKSTDDEPSLIEAANDMVQSQSAKVDYLIGPEINSNPYHISVARIHLTRNLGLYYPDIKDEVHTAFEELLDLKDNAWKSVPAVETVREIVCRASNRVFVGLPLCWDHDWIDLNSRFAVDVATDANILNMFPKFLVPLVSRKLPKSAAGMARAMKHLDPIVKERLRCAEECGDEWNDKPVSRSSLLIDEKQESLTRQLAPRALTVNFASIHVLLLRHLHRRSPCQRLLTSMSET
;
A
#
# COMPACT_ATOMS: atom_id res chain seq x y z
N SER A 1 0.11 29.41 -21.58
CA SER A 1 -0.06 29.16 -20.12
C SER A 1 1.16 29.70 -19.37
N LYS A 2 1.03 30.18 -18.13
CA LYS A 2 2.15 30.75 -17.33
C LYS A 2 3.34 29.79 -17.12
N LEU A 3 3.18 28.50 -17.43
CA LEU A 3 4.18 27.43 -17.24
C LEU A 3 4.83 26.95 -18.55
N ASP A 4 4.63 27.64 -19.67
CA ASP A 4 5.13 27.18 -20.99
C ASP A 4 6.66 27.26 -21.10
N HIS A 5 7.30 28.10 -20.28
CA HIS A 5 8.76 28.25 -20.24
C HIS A 5 9.48 27.08 -19.52
N ILE A 6 8.76 26.25 -18.75
CA ILE A 6 9.36 25.10 -18.05
C ILE A 6 9.46 23.91 -19.02
N PRO A 7 10.65 23.31 -19.17
CA PRO A 7 10.83 22.17 -20.06
C PRO A 7 9.92 21.01 -19.67
N SER A 8 9.25 20.43 -20.66
CA SER A 8 8.30 19.33 -20.49
C SER A 8 8.86 18.00 -20.97
N VAL A 9 8.24 16.94 -20.50
CA VAL A 9 8.61 15.56 -20.83
C VAL A 9 7.56 14.95 -21.75
N GLY A 10 8.00 14.40 -22.88
CA GLY A 10 7.14 13.73 -23.86
C GLY A 10 6.32 14.66 -24.73
N TYR A 11 5.20 14.16 -25.26
CA TYR A 11 4.38 14.91 -26.22
C TYR A 11 3.54 15.98 -25.52
N LEU A 12 3.67 17.22 -25.99
CA LEU A 12 2.95 18.39 -25.50
C LEU A 12 1.53 18.51 -26.07
N SER A 13 1.28 17.92 -27.24
CA SER A 13 0.03 18.03 -27.97
C SER A 13 -1.06 17.16 -27.34
N TRP A 14 -2.23 17.72 -27.09
CA TRP A 14 -3.46 16.92 -26.96
C TRP A 14 -3.72 16.23 -28.31
N PRO A 15 -3.96 14.91 -28.41
CA PRO A 15 -4.16 13.90 -27.36
C PRO A 15 -2.90 13.07 -26.97
N LEU A 16 -1.75 13.31 -27.58
CA LEU A 16 -0.50 12.56 -27.34
C LEU A 16 0.05 12.71 -25.91
N SER A 17 -0.34 13.76 -25.18
CA SER A 17 -0.04 13.91 -23.76
C SER A 17 -0.57 12.76 -22.91
N TYR A 18 -1.74 12.19 -23.24
CA TYR A 18 -2.29 11.02 -22.55
C TYR A 18 -1.41 9.79 -22.70
N ILE A 19 -0.82 9.57 -23.89
CA ILE A 19 0.14 8.46 -24.13
C ILE A 19 1.35 8.62 -23.20
N THR A 20 1.83 9.85 -23.04
CA THR A 20 2.95 10.16 -22.14
C THR A 20 2.56 9.97 -20.67
N SER A 21 1.35 10.38 -20.27
CA SER A 21 0.84 10.17 -18.91
C SER A 21 0.64 8.69 -18.57
N PHE A 22 0.18 7.86 -19.52
CA PHE A 22 0.08 6.41 -19.34
C PHE A 22 1.46 5.74 -19.23
N LYS A 23 2.44 6.19 -20.03
CA LYS A 23 3.84 5.78 -19.89
C LYS A 23 4.44 6.21 -18.55
N TYR A 24 4.09 7.40 -18.06
CA TYR A 24 4.52 7.88 -16.75
C TYR A 24 3.95 7.05 -15.61
N VAL A 25 2.68 6.68 -15.64
CA VAL A 25 2.09 5.80 -14.61
C VAL A 25 2.80 4.44 -14.55
N SER A 26 3.26 3.91 -15.68
CA SER A 26 3.90 2.60 -15.74
C SER A 26 5.41 2.65 -15.44
N ASN A 27 6.10 3.75 -15.78
CA ASN A 27 7.56 3.89 -15.73
C ASN A 27 8.03 5.20 -15.07
N ALA A 28 7.32 5.69 -14.06
CA ALA A 28 7.58 7.00 -13.42
C ALA A 28 9.05 7.15 -12.99
N ALA A 29 9.62 6.12 -12.34
CA ALA A 29 10.98 6.18 -11.82
C ALA A 29 12.02 6.37 -12.94
N GLN A 30 11.90 5.62 -14.04
CA GLN A 30 12.79 5.75 -15.19
C GLN A 30 12.65 7.13 -15.85
N ILE A 31 11.41 7.58 -16.09
CA ILE A 31 11.18 8.88 -16.71
C ILE A 31 11.72 10.02 -15.83
N LEU A 32 11.50 9.97 -14.53
CA LEU A 32 12.03 10.96 -13.59
C LEU A 32 13.57 10.94 -13.57
N GLN A 33 14.19 9.76 -13.63
CA GLN A 33 15.64 9.62 -13.66
C GLN A 33 16.23 10.15 -14.96
N GLU A 34 15.64 9.85 -16.11
CA GLU A 34 16.01 10.39 -17.42
C GLU A 34 15.91 11.92 -17.43
N CYS A 35 14.83 12.46 -16.86
CA CYS A 35 14.62 13.91 -16.78
C CYS A 35 15.60 14.57 -15.82
N TYR A 36 15.88 13.93 -14.69
CA TYR A 36 16.88 14.41 -13.75
C TYR A 36 18.28 14.46 -14.40
N ALA A 37 18.65 13.41 -15.14
CA ALA A 37 19.91 13.36 -15.89
C ALA A 37 19.97 14.41 -17.02
N LYS A 38 18.83 14.65 -17.71
CA LYS A 38 18.72 15.59 -18.82
C LYS A 38 18.76 17.05 -18.37
N TYR A 39 18.04 17.39 -17.31
CA TYR A 39 17.87 18.77 -16.84
C TYR A 39 18.82 19.14 -15.71
N LYS A 40 19.61 18.19 -15.18
CA LYS A 40 20.75 18.40 -14.27
C LYS A 40 20.46 19.35 -13.10
N GLY A 41 19.27 19.24 -12.51
CA GLY A 41 18.81 20.06 -11.40
C GLY A 41 17.81 21.16 -11.79
N ALA A 42 17.77 21.61 -13.04
CA ALA A 42 16.77 22.59 -13.47
C ALA A 42 15.34 22.04 -13.30
N PRO A 43 14.35 22.88 -12.92
CA PRO A 43 12.97 22.45 -12.82
C PRO A 43 12.43 21.94 -14.17
N PHE A 44 11.64 20.88 -14.12
CA PHE A 44 10.98 20.30 -15.30
C PHE A 44 9.54 19.91 -14.96
N LYS A 45 8.67 19.84 -15.96
CA LYS A 45 7.27 19.43 -15.78
C LYS A 45 6.99 18.07 -16.40
N VAL A 46 6.30 17.21 -15.64
CA VAL A 46 5.83 15.90 -16.09
C VAL A 46 4.31 15.89 -16.22
N PRO A 47 3.75 15.35 -17.30
CA PRO A 47 2.31 15.19 -17.43
C PRO A 47 1.84 14.01 -16.58
N THR A 48 0.85 14.23 -15.74
CA THR A 48 0.03 13.17 -15.15
C THR A 48 -1.27 13.02 -15.95
N LEU A 49 -2.13 12.08 -15.56
CA LEU A 49 -3.37 11.79 -16.30
C LEU A 49 -4.37 12.95 -16.32
N ASN A 50 -4.21 13.96 -15.46
CA ASN A 50 -5.12 15.11 -15.40
C ASN A 50 -4.45 16.47 -15.19
N ARG A 51 -3.16 16.51 -14.88
CA ARG A 51 -2.45 17.74 -14.51
C ARG A 51 -0.99 17.67 -14.96
N TRP A 52 -0.30 18.79 -14.82
CA TRP A 52 1.16 18.83 -14.93
C TRP A 52 1.72 18.97 -13.52
N ILE A 53 2.71 18.14 -13.18
CA ILE A 53 3.47 18.27 -11.94
C ILE A 53 4.82 18.89 -12.30
N VAL A 54 5.19 19.96 -11.59
CA VAL A 54 6.53 20.54 -11.70
C VAL A 54 7.43 19.87 -10.66
N VAL A 55 8.50 19.25 -11.15
CA VAL A 55 9.53 18.63 -10.32
C VAL A 55 10.68 19.62 -10.18
N ILE A 56 11.04 19.91 -8.94
CA ILE A 56 12.05 20.91 -8.59
C ILE A 56 13.23 20.18 -7.94
N GLY A 57 14.46 20.55 -8.33
CA GLY A 57 15.67 20.03 -7.71
C GLY A 57 15.84 20.48 -6.26
N ARG A 58 16.54 19.66 -5.46
CA ARG A 58 16.77 19.93 -4.02
C ARG A 58 17.41 21.28 -3.74
N GLN A 59 18.19 21.83 -4.67
CA GLN A 59 18.86 23.11 -4.52
C GLN A 59 17.92 24.32 -4.48
N HIS A 60 16.67 24.17 -4.92
CA HIS A 60 15.64 25.22 -4.83
C HIS A 60 14.66 25.00 -3.67
N LEU A 61 14.91 24.01 -2.79
CA LEU A 61 14.00 23.66 -1.70
C LEU A 61 13.82 24.82 -0.72
N GLU A 62 14.89 25.54 -0.40
CA GLU A 62 14.83 26.67 0.54
C GLU A 62 14.10 27.88 -0.06
N ASP A 63 14.22 28.09 -1.37
CA ASP A 63 13.46 29.14 -2.07
C ASP A 63 11.96 28.84 -2.08
N VAL A 64 11.60 27.57 -2.33
CA VAL A 64 10.21 27.10 -2.28
C VAL A 64 9.64 27.20 -0.87
N LYS A 65 10.40 26.84 0.17
CA LYS A 65 9.95 26.98 1.56
C LYS A 65 9.68 28.45 1.90
N LYS A 66 10.58 29.37 1.55
CA LYS A 66 10.40 30.80 1.81
C LYS A 66 9.19 31.36 1.05
N SER A 67 9.02 31.01 -0.23
CA SER A 67 7.84 31.44 -0.99
C SER A 67 6.53 30.84 -0.48
N THR A 68 6.60 29.70 0.22
CA THR A 68 5.43 29.04 0.82
C THR A 68 4.87 29.84 2.00
N ASP A 69 5.73 30.58 2.71
CA ASP A 69 5.31 31.49 3.79
C ASP A 69 4.61 32.75 3.23
N ASP A 70 5.03 33.21 2.04
CA ASP A 70 4.48 34.40 1.37
C ASP A 70 3.28 34.10 0.46
N GLU A 71 3.19 32.88 -0.08
CA GLU A 71 2.20 32.46 -1.06
C GLU A 71 1.47 31.16 -0.65
N PRO A 72 0.46 31.25 0.24
CA PRO A 72 -0.28 30.09 0.74
C PRO A 72 -1.01 29.29 -0.36
N SER A 73 -1.19 29.87 -1.55
CA SER A 73 -1.84 29.24 -2.71
C SER A 73 -1.17 27.93 -3.16
N LEU A 74 0.16 27.79 -2.95
CA LEU A 74 0.91 26.57 -3.29
C LEU A 74 0.60 25.44 -2.30
N ILE A 75 0.49 25.75 -1.01
CA ILE A 75 0.08 24.79 0.03
C ILE A 75 -1.35 24.36 -0.22
N GLU A 76 -2.23 25.32 -0.48
CA GLU A 76 -3.65 25.06 -0.78
C GLU A 76 -3.78 24.16 -2.01
N ALA A 77 -3.05 24.45 -3.09
CA ALA A 77 -3.06 23.62 -4.29
C ALA A 77 -2.51 22.20 -4.05
N ALA A 78 -1.47 22.06 -3.22
CA ALA A 78 -0.92 20.76 -2.84
C ALA A 78 -1.88 19.96 -1.95
N ASN A 79 -2.49 20.62 -0.97
CA ASN A 79 -3.49 20.02 -0.09
C ASN A 79 -4.74 19.60 -0.87
N ASP A 80 -5.25 20.46 -1.75
CA ASP A 80 -6.36 20.16 -2.66
C ASP A 80 -6.05 18.97 -3.56
N MET A 81 -4.80 18.85 -4.03
CA MET A 81 -4.36 17.71 -4.82
C MET A 81 -4.40 16.43 -3.99
N VAL A 82 -3.80 16.42 -2.79
CA VAL A 82 -3.78 15.26 -1.90
C VAL A 82 -5.20 14.86 -1.50
N GLN A 83 -6.04 15.82 -1.09
CA GLN A 83 -7.43 15.58 -0.74
C GLN A 83 -8.23 15.05 -1.93
N SER A 84 -8.05 15.62 -3.12
CA SER A 84 -8.74 15.14 -4.32
C SER A 84 -8.31 13.74 -4.74
N GLN A 85 -7.07 13.32 -4.48
CA GLN A 85 -6.63 11.94 -4.69
C GLN A 85 -7.23 11.01 -3.63
N SER A 86 -7.18 11.42 -2.35
CA SER A 86 -7.73 10.66 -1.23
C SER A 86 -9.23 10.40 -1.42
N ALA A 87 -10.00 11.42 -1.79
CA ALA A 87 -11.43 11.30 -2.05
C ALA A 87 -11.75 10.33 -3.19
N LYS A 88 -10.89 10.21 -4.21
CA LYS A 88 -11.07 9.24 -5.30
C LYS A 88 -10.81 7.81 -4.84
N VAL A 89 -9.85 7.62 -3.95
CA VAL A 89 -9.60 6.32 -3.31
C VAL A 89 -10.81 5.92 -2.44
N ASP A 90 -11.44 6.87 -1.73
CA ASP A 90 -12.66 6.60 -0.95
C ASP A 90 -13.80 6.04 -1.81
N TYR A 91 -13.93 6.50 -3.06
CA TYR A 91 -14.91 5.94 -4.00
C TYR A 91 -14.61 4.49 -4.44
N LEU A 92 -13.38 4.00 -4.24
CA LEU A 92 -12.95 2.65 -4.60
C LEU A 92 -12.99 1.67 -3.43
N ILE A 93 -12.57 2.10 -2.25
CA ILE A 93 -12.38 1.23 -1.07
C ILE A 93 -13.35 1.54 0.08
N GLY A 94 -14.18 2.58 -0.05
CA GLY A 94 -15.11 3.04 0.98
C GLY A 94 -14.58 4.24 1.76
N PRO A 95 -15.44 5.20 2.14
CA PRO A 95 -15.05 6.41 2.87
C PRO A 95 -14.60 6.13 4.32
N GLU A 96 -14.90 4.96 4.86
CA GLU A 96 -14.68 4.61 6.27
C GLU A 96 -13.20 4.54 6.63
N ILE A 97 -12.32 4.27 5.64
CA ILE A 97 -10.87 4.21 5.83
C ILE A 97 -10.28 5.58 6.19
N ASN A 98 -10.64 6.63 5.44
CA ASN A 98 -10.11 7.97 5.66
C ASN A 98 -10.88 8.74 6.74
N SER A 99 -12.20 8.55 6.83
CA SER A 99 -13.04 9.24 7.81
C SER A 99 -12.84 8.75 9.24
N ASN A 100 -12.50 7.47 9.43
CA ASN A 100 -12.21 6.88 10.72
C ASN A 100 -11.00 5.93 10.67
N PRO A 101 -9.77 6.47 10.76
CA PRO A 101 -8.53 5.70 10.60
C PRO A 101 -8.11 4.94 11.88
N TYR A 102 -9.07 4.47 12.69
CA TYR A 102 -8.80 3.72 13.92
C TYR A 102 -7.90 2.50 13.69
N HIS A 103 -8.02 1.86 12.52
CA HIS A 103 -7.24 0.67 12.16
C HIS A 103 -5.73 0.92 12.24
N ILE A 104 -5.28 2.17 12.03
CA ILE A 104 -3.88 2.57 12.20
C ILE A 104 -3.49 2.61 13.68
N SER A 105 -4.32 3.22 14.53
CA SER A 105 -4.05 3.28 15.97
C SER A 105 -4.14 1.92 16.63
N VAL A 106 -5.11 1.09 16.23
CA VAL A 106 -5.25 -0.30 16.70
C VAL A 106 -4.01 -1.09 16.31
N ALA A 107 -3.63 -1.10 15.03
CA ALA A 107 -2.41 -1.76 14.59
C ALA A 107 -1.18 -1.26 15.36
N ARG A 108 -1.01 0.05 15.55
CA ARG A 108 0.18 0.58 16.24
C ARG A 108 0.18 0.28 17.74
N ILE A 109 -0.93 0.52 18.42
CA ILE A 109 -1.01 0.50 19.88
C ILE A 109 -1.25 -0.92 20.39
N HIS A 110 -2.22 -1.65 19.84
CA HIS A 110 -2.51 -3.00 20.31
C HIS A 110 -1.38 -3.96 19.97
N LEU A 111 -0.79 -3.90 18.77
CA LEU A 111 0.34 -4.79 18.46
C LEU A 111 1.54 -4.53 19.35
N THR A 112 1.87 -3.26 19.60
CA THR A 112 3.04 -2.92 20.43
C THR A 112 2.84 -3.36 21.88
N ARG A 113 1.64 -3.18 22.44
CA ARG A 113 1.33 -3.55 23.83
C ARG A 113 1.18 -5.06 24.02
N ASN A 114 0.67 -5.77 23.02
CA ASN A 114 0.38 -7.20 23.08
C ASN A 114 1.38 -8.05 22.31
N LEU A 115 2.53 -7.50 21.91
CA LEU A 115 3.50 -8.20 21.08
C LEU A 115 3.94 -9.54 21.70
N GLY A 116 4.07 -9.59 23.03
CA GLY A 116 4.41 -10.82 23.75
C GLY A 116 3.38 -11.94 23.56
N LEU A 117 2.11 -11.61 23.36
CA LEU A 117 1.04 -12.57 23.08
C LEU A 117 1.09 -13.10 21.65
N TYR A 118 1.45 -12.23 20.69
CA TYR A 118 1.53 -12.56 19.27
C TYR A 118 2.84 -13.22 18.85
N TYR A 119 3.91 -12.98 19.60
CA TYR A 119 5.25 -13.40 19.23
C TYR A 119 5.37 -14.91 18.95
N PRO A 120 4.79 -15.82 19.76
CA PRO A 120 4.84 -17.25 19.47
C PRO A 120 4.19 -17.60 18.12
N ASP A 121 3.03 -17.02 17.82
CA ASP A 121 2.30 -17.25 16.58
C ASP A 121 3.05 -16.69 15.35
N ILE A 122 3.64 -15.50 15.49
CA ILE A 122 4.46 -14.89 14.43
C ILE A 122 5.71 -15.75 14.18
N LYS A 123 6.37 -16.22 15.25
CA LYS A 123 7.58 -17.04 15.15
C LYS A 123 7.29 -18.36 14.44
N ASP A 124 6.22 -19.03 14.82
CA ASP A 124 5.73 -20.27 14.21
C ASP A 124 5.44 -20.08 12.72
N GLU A 125 4.71 -19.02 12.38
CA GLU A 125 4.37 -18.71 10.98
C GLU A 125 5.61 -18.39 10.14
N VAL A 126 6.52 -17.58 10.66
CA VAL A 126 7.76 -17.23 9.96
C VAL A 126 8.62 -18.47 9.72
N HIS A 127 8.75 -19.35 10.72
CA HIS A 127 9.50 -20.60 10.58
C HIS A 127 8.90 -21.49 9.48
N THR A 128 7.59 -21.72 9.56
CA THR A 128 6.85 -22.52 8.58
C THR A 128 6.98 -21.95 7.17
N ALA A 129 6.82 -20.63 7.01
CA ALA A 129 6.96 -19.97 5.72
C ALA A 129 8.39 -20.06 5.15
N PHE A 130 9.42 -20.01 5.99
CA PHE A 130 10.80 -20.22 5.56
C PHE A 130 11.05 -21.65 5.10
N GLU A 131 10.57 -22.65 5.84
CA GLU A 131 10.73 -24.05 5.46
C GLU A 131 10.04 -24.37 4.13
N GLU A 132 8.82 -23.86 3.93
CA GLU A 132 8.04 -24.08 2.71
C GLU A 132 8.60 -23.32 1.50
N LEU A 133 8.91 -22.04 1.64
CA LEU A 133 9.31 -21.20 0.50
C LEU A 133 10.76 -21.39 0.07
N LEU A 134 11.64 -21.76 1.01
CA LEU A 134 13.04 -22.09 0.68
C LEU A 134 13.21 -23.57 0.33
N ASP A 135 12.23 -24.42 0.66
CA ASP A 135 12.27 -25.88 0.46
C ASP A 135 13.54 -26.46 1.09
N LEU A 136 13.71 -26.22 2.40
CA LEU A 136 14.93 -26.54 3.18
C LEU A 136 15.17 -28.05 3.39
N LYS A 137 14.66 -28.91 2.50
CA LYS A 137 14.77 -30.37 2.60
C LYS A 137 16.17 -30.88 2.28
N ASP A 138 16.89 -30.17 1.42
CA ASP A 138 18.24 -30.51 1.00
C ASP A 138 19.23 -29.44 1.50
N ASN A 139 20.36 -29.87 2.08
CA ASN A 139 21.43 -28.98 2.56
C ASN A 139 22.27 -28.35 1.41
N ALA A 140 21.67 -28.13 0.24
CA ALA A 140 22.33 -27.60 -0.94
C ALA A 140 22.09 -26.08 -1.07
N TRP A 141 23.04 -25.38 -1.70
CA TRP A 141 22.85 -23.97 -2.04
C TRP A 141 21.77 -23.82 -3.13
N LYS A 142 20.85 -22.88 -2.94
CA LYS A 142 19.75 -22.61 -3.86
C LYS A 142 19.57 -21.11 -4.09
N SER A 143 19.32 -20.74 -5.34
CA SER A 143 18.91 -19.38 -5.68
C SER A 143 17.39 -19.24 -5.50
N VAL A 144 16.98 -18.19 -4.79
CA VAL A 144 15.56 -17.87 -4.55
C VAL A 144 15.29 -16.40 -4.87
N PRO A 145 14.07 -16.06 -5.32
CA PRO A 145 13.68 -14.68 -5.59
C PRO A 145 13.51 -13.92 -4.25
N ALA A 146 14.61 -13.46 -3.67
CA ALA A 146 14.66 -12.95 -2.29
C ALA A 146 13.59 -11.89 -1.96
N VAL A 147 13.26 -10.99 -2.89
CA VAL A 147 12.23 -9.96 -2.66
C VAL A 147 10.84 -10.57 -2.58
N GLU A 148 10.52 -11.48 -3.48
CA GLU A 148 9.21 -12.16 -3.53
C GLU A 148 9.05 -13.09 -2.33
N THR A 149 10.08 -13.86 -2.01
CA THR A 149 10.10 -14.74 -0.84
C THR A 149 9.90 -13.96 0.46
N VAL A 150 10.65 -12.86 0.66
CA VAL A 150 10.48 -12.03 1.87
C VAL A 150 9.11 -11.37 1.91
N ARG A 151 8.60 -10.91 0.76
CA ARG A 151 7.25 -10.33 0.67
C ARG A 151 6.19 -11.33 1.14
N GLU A 152 6.26 -12.57 0.68
CA GLU A 152 5.31 -13.62 1.04
C GLU A 152 5.40 -14.00 2.52
N ILE A 153 6.61 -14.17 3.07
CA ILE A 153 6.83 -14.43 4.51
C ILE A 153 6.22 -13.31 5.36
N VAL A 154 6.46 -12.05 4.98
CA VAL A 154 5.94 -10.89 5.72
C VAL A 154 4.41 -10.80 5.61
N CYS A 155 3.85 -11.12 4.44
CA CYS A 155 2.41 -11.15 4.24
C CYS A 155 1.75 -12.22 5.12
N ARG A 156 2.29 -13.45 5.13
CA ARG A 156 1.82 -14.55 5.99
C ARG A 156 1.91 -14.20 7.47
N ALA A 157 3.06 -13.70 7.93
CA ALA A 157 3.24 -13.28 9.31
C ALA A 157 2.29 -12.17 9.74
N SER A 158 2.02 -11.19 8.86
CA SER A 158 1.05 -10.12 9.12
C SER A 158 -0.37 -10.68 9.18
N ASN A 159 -0.74 -11.53 8.23
CA ASN A 159 -2.06 -12.17 8.19
C ASN A 159 -2.29 -13.06 9.40
N ARG A 160 -1.27 -13.76 9.91
CA ARG A 160 -1.38 -14.57 11.14
C ARG A 160 -1.84 -13.74 12.35
N VAL A 161 -1.52 -12.44 12.36
CA VAL A 161 -1.90 -11.52 13.44
C VAL A 161 -3.25 -10.83 13.17
N PHE A 162 -3.52 -10.45 11.92
CA PHE A 162 -4.71 -9.65 11.57
C PHE A 162 -5.95 -10.47 11.24
N VAL A 163 -5.79 -11.66 10.66
CA VAL A 163 -6.90 -12.53 10.25
C VAL A 163 -6.81 -13.94 10.85
N GLY A 164 -5.62 -14.36 11.26
CA GLY A 164 -5.40 -15.64 11.92
C GLY A 164 -5.46 -16.84 10.98
N LEU A 165 -5.44 -18.03 11.59
CA LEU A 165 -5.61 -19.30 10.89
C LEU A 165 -7.11 -19.57 10.59
N PRO A 166 -7.42 -20.26 9.49
CA PRO A 166 -6.51 -20.75 8.46
C PRO A 166 -6.21 -19.71 7.36
N LEU A 167 -6.84 -18.53 7.39
CA LEU A 167 -6.81 -17.58 6.28
C LEU A 167 -5.41 -17.01 6.00
N CYS A 168 -4.51 -17.00 6.99
CA CYS A 168 -3.13 -16.58 6.77
C CYS A 168 -2.33 -17.47 5.81
N TRP A 169 -2.78 -18.71 5.55
CA TRP A 169 -2.20 -19.64 4.57
C TRP A 169 -2.96 -19.69 3.25
N ASP A 170 -4.13 -19.06 3.18
CA ASP A 170 -4.92 -19.08 1.97
C ASP A 170 -4.20 -18.28 0.86
N HIS A 171 -3.74 -19.00 -0.17
CA HIS A 171 -3.01 -18.39 -1.28
C HIS A 171 -3.84 -17.35 -2.04
N ASP A 172 -5.17 -17.51 -2.07
CA ASP A 172 -6.08 -16.55 -2.72
C ASP A 172 -6.12 -15.23 -1.93
N TRP A 173 -6.11 -15.29 -0.59
CA TRP A 173 -5.99 -14.14 0.30
C TRP A 173 -4.60 -13.48 0.21
N ILE A 174 -3.51 -14.25 0.19
CA ILE A 174 -2.14 -13.72 0.06
C ILE A 174 -1.96 -12.98 -1.28
N ASP A 175 -2.42 -13.58 -2.38
CA ASP A 175 -2.41 -12.98 -3.72
C ASP A 175 -3.23 -11.70 -3.76
N LEU A 176 -4.43 -11.72 -3.17
CA LEU A 176 -5.27 -10.53 -3.04
C LEU A 176 -4.54 -9.40 -2.31
N ASN A 177 -3.97 -9.65 -1.13
CA ASN A 177 -3.24 -8.63 -0.37
C ASN A 177 -2.04 -8.05 -1.15
N SER A 178 -1.36 -8.90 -1.91
CA SER A 178 -0.20 -8.51 -2.70
C SER A 178 -0.55 -7.63 -3.91
N ARG A 179 -1.74 -7.82 -4.49
CA ARG A 179 -2.18 -7.12 -5.72
C ARG A 179 -3.14 -5.97 -5.47
N PHE A 180 -3.87 -5.98 -4.37
CA PHE A 180 -4.98 -5.06 -4.12
C PHE A 180 -4.57 -3.59 -4.26
N ALA A 181 -3.40 -3.20 -3.75
CA ALA A 181 -2.95 -1.83 -3.88
C ALA A 181 -2.56 -1.42 -5.31
N VAL A 182 -2.04 -2.36 -6.10
CA VAL A 182 -1.79 -2.13 -7.54
C VAL A 182 -3.11 -1.94 -8.27
N ASP A 183 -4.12 -2.74 -7.93
CA ASP A 183 -5.46 -2.64 -8.51
C ASP A 183 -6.14 -1.32 -8.12
N VAL A 184 -6.10 -0.92 -6.85
CA VAL A 184 -6.61 0.37 -6.37
C VAL A 184 -5.88 1.54 -7.02
N ALA A 185 -4.54 1.48 -7.12
CA ALA A 185 -3.76 2.52 -7.79
C ALA A 185 -4.10 2.61 -9.29
N THR A 186 -4.31 1.46 -9.95
CA THR A 186 -4.73 1.41 -11.36
C THR A 186 -6.10 2.07 -11.52
N ASP A 187 -7.07 1.68 -10.70
CA ASP A 187 -8.43 2.22 -10.75
C ASP A 187 -8.48 3.71 -10.37
N ALA A 188 -7.67 4.15 -9.40
CA ALA A 188 -7.53 5.56 -9.04
C ALA A 188 -6.95 6.39 -10.19
N ASN A 189 -5.98 5.83 -10.92
CA ASN A 189 -5.46 6.44 -12.14
C ASN A 189 -6.54 6.54 -13.24
N ILE A 190 -7.39 5.52 -13.39
CA ILE A 190 -8.52 5.60 -14.32
C ILE A 190 -9.50 6.70 -13.89
N LEU A 191 -9.86 6.78 -12.60
CA LEU A 191 -10.68 7.87 -12.05
C LEU A 191 -10.04 9.25 -12.20
N ASN A 192 -8.72 9.31 -12.35
CA ASN A 192 -8.03 10.57 -12.63
C ASN A 192 -8.33 11.13 -14.01
N MET A 193 -8.69 10.31 -14.99
CA MET A 193 -9.05 10.75 -16.33
C MET A 193 -10.45 11.36 -16.44
N PHE A 194 -11.31 11.18 -15.43
CA PHE A 194 -12.68 11.67 -15.44
C PHE A 194 -12.86 12.96 -14.62
N PRO A 195 -13.74 13.89 -15.05
CA PRO A 195 -14.12 15.04 -14.25
C PRO A 195 -14.86 14.62 -12.97
N LYS A 196 -14.78 15.45 -11.93
CA LYS A 196 -15.27 15.14 -10.57
C LYS A 196 -16.72 14.62 -10.54
N PHE A 197 -17.62 15.15 -11.37
CA PHE A 197 -19.03 14.75 -11.39
C PHE A 197 -19.27 13.35 -11.98
N LEU A 198 -18.36 12.81 -12.78
CA LEU A 198 -18.45 11.45 -13.33
C LEU A 198 -17.81 10.39 -12.42
N VAL A 199 -16.98 10.80 -11.46
CA VAL A 199 -16.25 9.89 -10.56
C VAL A 199 -17.19 8.90 -9.84
N PRO A 200 -18.34 9.30 -9.25
CA PRO A 200 -19.22 8.35 -8.56
C PRO A 200 -19.88 7.31 -9.48
N LEU A 201 -20.07 7.65 -10.76
CA LEU A 201 -20.66 6.74 -11.75
C LEU A 201 -19.63 5.75 -12.27
N VAL A 202 -18.41 6.24 -12.54
CA VAL A 202 -17.31 5.42 -13.07
C VAL A 202 -16.76 4.48 -12.01
N SER A 203 -16.59 4.94 -10.76
CA SER A 203 -16.01 4.12 -9.69
C SER A 203 -16.79 2.84 -9.44
N ARG A 204 -18.13 2.89 -9.54
CA ARG A 204 -19.00 1.71 -9.42
C ARG A 204 -18.83 0.67 -10.54
N LYS A 205 -18.25 1.08 -11.67
CA LYS A 205 -18.04 0.23 -12.85
C LYS A 205 -16.58 -0.22 -13.01
N LEU A 206 -15.68 0.16 -12.10
CA LEU A 206 -14.29 -0.25 -12.16
C LEU A 206 -14.15 -1.69 -11.66
N PRO A 207 -13.70 -2.62 -12.53
CA PRO A 207 -13.83 -4.04 -12.25
C PRO A 207 -12.81 -4.54 -11.22
N LYS A 208 -11.64 -3.90 -11.09
CA LYS A 208 -10.53 -4.47 -10.30
C LYS A 208 -10.71 -4.24 -8.80
N SER A 209 -10.94 -3.01 -8.37
CA SER A 209 -11.17 -2.68 -6.96
C SER A 209 -12.46 -3.34 -6.45
N ALA A 210 -13.52 -3.35 -7.26
CA ALA A 210 -14.79 -3.99 -6.92
C ALA A 210 -14.66 -5.51 -6.78
N ALA A 211 -13.97 -6.18 -7.72
CA ALA A 211 -13.71 -7.62 -7.63
C ALA A 211 -12.79 -7.96 -6.45
N GLY A 212 -11.74 -7.16 -6.23
CA GLY A 212 -10.86 -7.31 -5.07
C GLY A 212 -11.60 -7.19 -3.74
N MET A 213 -12.49 -6.19 -3.63
CA MET A 213 -13.33 -6.00 -2.43
C MET A 213 -14.31 -7.16 -2.23
N ALA A 214 -14.97 -7.63 -3.28
CA ALA A 214 -15.86 -8.77 -3.21
C ALA A 214 -15.13 -10.06 -2.80
N ARG A 215 -13.92 -10.29 -3.36
CA ARG A 215 -13.03 -11.40 -2.99
C ARG A 215 -12.61 -11.30 -1.52
N ALA A 216 -12.29 -10.09 -1.06
CA ALA A 216 -11.93 -9.85 0.34
C ALA A 216 -13.08 -10.15 1.29
N MET A 217 -14.27 -9.66 0.97
CA MET A 217 -15.47 -9.92 1.75
C MET A 217 -15.78 -11.42 1.80
N LYS A 218 -15.63 -12.15 0.70
CA LYS A 218 -15.85 -13.60 0.66
C LYS A 218 -14.96 -14.36 1.66
N HIS A 219 -13.70 -13.95 1.79
CA HIS A 219 -12.75 -14.55 2.73
C HIS A 219 -13.01 -14.17 4.19
N LEU A 220 -13.37 -12.92 4.43
CA LEU A 220 -13.57 -12.41 5.79
C LEU A 220 -14.95 -12.71 6.36
N ASP A 221 -15.98 -12.85 5.53
CA ASP A 221 -17.36 -13.14 5.97
C ASP A 221 -17.46 -14.31 6.95
N PRO A 222 -16.88 -15.51 6.68
CA PRO A 222 -16.98 -16.63 7.61
C PRO A 222 -16.28 -16.34 8.93
N ILE A 223 -15.15 -15.62 8.91
CA ILE A 223 -14.37 -15.28 10.12
C ILE A 223 -15.14 -14.27 10.98
N VAL A 224 -15.69 -13.24 10.34
CA VAL A 224 -16.49 -12.21 11.03
C VAL A 224 -17.74 -12.84 11.64
N LYS A 225 -18.47 -13.67 10.89
CA LYS A 225 -19.68 -14.35 11.39
C LYS A 225 -19.39 -15.28 12.56
N GLU A 226 -18.36 -16.12 12.45
CA GLU A 226 -17.99 -17.04 13.51
C GLU A 226 -17.56 -16.30 14.79
N ARG A 227 -16.87 -15.16 14.64
CA ARG A 227 -16.48 -14.30 15.76
C ARG A 227 -17.68 -13.64 16.43
N LEU A 228 -18.61 -13.08 15.66
CA LEU A 228 -19.83 -12.48 16.21
C LEU A 228 -20.65 -13.52 16.98
N ARG A 229 -20.81 -14.72 16.42
CA ARG A 229 -21.48 -15.86 17.08
C ARG A 229 -20.79 -16.23 18.40
N CYS A 230 -19.46 -16.38 18.39
CA CYS A 230 -18.72 -16.73 19.60
C CYS A 230 -18.76 -15.63 20.68
N ALA A 231 -18.77 -14.35 20.29
CA ALA A 231 -18.89 -13.22 21.21
C ALA A 231 -20.25 -13.20 21.91
N GLU A 232 -21.33 -13.54 21.20
CA GLU A 232 -22.67 -13.71 21.79
C GLU A 232 -22.74 -14.90 22.74
N GLU A 233 -22.02 -16.00 22.46
CA GLU A 233 -22.06 -17.24 23.26
C GLU A 233 -21.14 -17.23 24.49
N CYS A 234 -20.00 -16.55 24.45
CA CYS A 234 -18.94 -16.67 25.48
C CYS A 234 -18.84 -15.50 26.46
N GLY A 235 -19.55 -14.38 26.24
CA GLY A 235 -19.48 -13.21 27.12
C GLY A 235 -18.04 -12.72 27.36
N ASP A 236 -17.70 -12.34 28.60
CA ASP A 236 -16.38 -11.80 28.98
C ASP A 236 -15.24 -12.86 28.99
N GLU A 237 -15.55 -14.16 28.96
CA GLU A 237 -14.55 -15.25 28.90
C GLU A 237 -13.93 -15.43 27.50
N TRP A 238 -14.36 -14.64 26.51
CA TRP A 238 -13.89 -14.70 25.13
C TRP A 238 -12.41 -14.32 24.95
N ASN A 239 -11.89 -13.42 25.77
CA ASN A 239 -10.53 -12.87 25.62
C ASN A 239 -9.41 -13.93 25.75
N ASP A 240 -9.68 -15.08 26.37
CA ASP A 240 -8.68 -16.12 26.62
C ASP A 240 -8.57 -17.19 25.52
N LYS A 241 -9.46 -17.18 24.50
CA LYS A 241 -9.41 -18.18 23.41
C LYS A 241 -8.34 -17.83 22.35
N PRO A 242 -7.57 -18.79 21.83
CA PRO A 242 -6.53 -18.55 20.81
C PRO A 242 -7.08 -17.99 19.48
N VAL A 243 -8.35 -18.29 19.18
CA VAL A 243 -9.09 -17.69 18.06
C VAL A 243 -9.37 -16.19 18.31
N SER A 244 -9.55 -15.73 19.55
CA SER A 244 -9.73 -14.30 19.86
C SER A 244 -8.47 -13.49 19.53
N ARG A 245 -7.28 -14.07 19.80
CA ARG A 245 -5.98 -13.40 19.70
C ARG A 245 -5.71 -12.83 18.31
N SER A 246 -5.95 -13.60 17.25
CA SER A 246 -5.43 -13.37 15.89
C SER A 246 -6.32 -12.58 14.91
N SER A 247 -7.25 -11.73 15.38
CA SER A 247 -7.86 -10.72 14.49
C SER A 247 -8.13 -9.38 15.16
N LEU A 248 -7.03 -8.67 15.39
CA LEU A 248 -6.95 -7.33 15.97
C LEU A 248 -7.98 -6.32 15.41
N LEU A 249 -8.32 -6.43 14.12
CA LEU A 249 -9.22 -5.47 13.46
C LEU A 249 -10.70 -5.70 13.77
N ILE A 250 -11.05 -6.86 14.31
CA ILE A 250 -12.44 -7.27 14.57
C ILE A 250 -12.82 -7.03 16.06
N ASP A 251 -11.84 -6.70 16.91
CA ASP A 251 -12.01 -6.56 18.37
C ASP A 251 -12.52 -5.17 18.78
N GLU A 252 -12.36 -4.14 17.94
CA GLU A 252 -13.03 -2.87 18.19
C GLU A 252 -14.53 -3.01 17.88
N LYS A 253 -15.35 -2.95 18.94
CA LYS A 253 -16.84 -2.99 18.95
C LYS A 253 -17.55 -1.96 18.06
N GLN A 254 -16.82 -1.24 17.22
CA GLN A 254 -17.32 -0.14 16.41
C GLN A 254 -17.93 -0.62 15.09
N GLU A 255 -17.53 -1.78 14.57
CA GLU A 255 -17.98 -2.27 13.25
C GLU A 255 -18.23 -3.78 13.24
N SER A 256 -19.47 -4.19 12.93
CA SER A 256 -19.88 -5.61 12.84
C SER A 256 -20.04 -6.12 11.41
N LEU A 257 -19.89 -5.24 10.40
CA LEU A 257 -20.07 -5.61 8.99
C LEU A 257 -18.74 -5.89 8.30
N THR A 258 -18.64 -7.07 7.68
CA THR A 258 -17.49 -7.47 6.84
C THR A 258 -17.11 -6.43 5.80
N ARG A 259 -18.10 -5.70 5.25
CA ARG A 259 -17.90 -4.64 4.27
C ARG A 259 -17.04 -3.48 4.79
N GLN A 260 -17.08 -3.21 6.10
CA GLN A 260 -16.29 -2.16 6.74
C GLN A 260 -14.91 -2.67 7.17
N LEU A 261 -14.81 -3.96 7.53
CA LEU A 261 -13.55 -4.58 7.97
C LEU A 261 -12.63 -4.97 6.81
N ALA A 262 -13.18 -5.40 5.67
CA ALA A 262 -12.42 -5.81 4.50
C ALA A 262 -11.43 -4.75 3.96
N PRO A 263 -11.84 -3.50 3.68
CA PRO A 263 -10.90 -2.48 3.21
C PRO A 263 -9.80 -2.17 4.25
N ARG A 264 -10.11 -2.27 5.54
CA ARG A 264 -9.14 -2.05 6.63
C ARG A 264 -8.10 -3.15 6.71
N ALA A 265 -8.54 -4.40 6.65
CA ALA A 265 -7.65 -5.57 6.63
C ALA A 265 -6.66 -5.52 5.47
N LEU A 266 -7.13 -5.15 4.28
CA LEU A 266 -6.27 -4.98 3.10
C LEU A 266 -5.31 -3.80 3.26
N THR A 267 -5.77 -2.68 3.81
CA THR A 267 -4.95 -1.47 4.02
C THR A 267 -3.81 -1.71 5.02
N VAL A 268 -4.10 -2.36 6.13
CA VAL A 268 -3.11 -2.66 7.17
C VAL A 268 -2.08 -3.68 6.67
N ASN A 269 -2.50 -4.73 5.96
CA ASN A 269 -1.58 -5.68 5.34
C ASN A 269 -0.69 -5.03 4.28
N PHE A 270 -1.25 -4.17 3.43
CA PHE A 270 -0.47 -3.38 2.47
C PHE A 270 0.60 -2.53 3.19
N ALA A 271 0.22 -1.80 4.24
CA ALA A 271 1.17 -0.99 4.99
C ALA A 271 2.32 -1.84 5.58
N SER A 272 2.00 -3.02 6.15
CA SER A 272 3.00 -3.94 6.71
C SER A 272 4.00 -4.44 5.67
N ILE A 273 3.53 -4.86 4.49
CA ILE A 273 4.39 -5.34 3.40
C ILE A 273 5.32 -4.24 2.90
N HIS A 274 4.79 -3.04 2.67
CA HIS A 274 5.56 -1.93 2.09
C HIS A 274 6.61 -1.36 3.05
N VAL A 275 6.27 -1.18 4.33
CA VAL A 275 7.21 -0.66 5.33
C VAL A 275 8.39 -1.62 5.53
N LEU A 276 8.14 -2.94 5.60
CA LEU A 276 9.20 -3.93 5.78
C LEU A 276 10.12 -4.03 4.56
N LEU A 277 9.57 -4.04 3.35
CA LEU A 277 10.35 -4.10 2.11
C LEU A 277 11.25 -2.87 1.96
N LEU A 278 10.73 -1.66 2.19
CA LEU A 278 11.52 -0.42 2.14
C LEU A 278 12.65 -0.43 3.17
N ARG A 279 12.39 -0.91 4.39
CA ARG A 279 13.40 -1.03 5.44
C ARG A 279 14.47 -2.07 5.10
N HIS A 280 14.10 -3.18 4.46
CA HIS A 280 15.04 -4.24 4.06
C HIS A 280 15.93 -3.78 2.89
N LEU A 281 15.36 -3.11 1.88
CA LEU A 281 16.11 -2.53 0.77
C LEU A 281 17.07 -1.43 1.25
N HIS A 282 16.66 -0.61 2.22
CA HIS A 282 17.52 0.43 2.78
C HIS A 282 18.66 -0.12 3.65
N ARG A 283 18.48 -1.28 4.31
CA ARG A 283 19.55 -1.98 5.04
C ARG A 283 20.53 -2.72 4.14
N ARG A 284 20.13 -3.11 2.92
CA ARG A 284 21.03 -3.81 1.98
C ARG A 284 21.97 -2.88 1.21
N SER A 285 21.63 -1.61 1.00
CA SER A 285 22.49 -0.66 0.29
C SER A 285 23.88 -0.37 0.93
N PRO A 286 24.09 -0.56 2.25
CA PRO A 286 25.44 -0.65 2.81
C PRO A 286 26.07 -2.06 2.69
N CYS A 287 25.33 -3.16 2.88
CA CYS A 287 25.90 -4.52 2.82
C CYS A 287 26.31 -4.96 1.40
N GLN A 288 25.63 -4.49 0.36
CA GLN A 288 25.97 -4.86 -1.02
C GLN A 288 27.29 -4.23 -1.46
N ARG A 289 27.68 -3.08 -0.88
CA ARG A 289 29.01 -2.46 -1.06
C ARG A 289 30.13 -3.27 -0.40
N LEU A 290 29.85 -3.93 0.73
CA LEU A 290 30.80 -4.79 1.42
C LEU A 290 31.01 -6.13 0.68
N LEU A 291 29.94 -6.71 0.11
CA LEU A 291 30.05 -7.97 -0.62
C LEU A 291 30.74 -7.83 -1.99
N THR A 292 30.57 -6.70 -2.69
CA THR A 292 31.38 -6.42 -3.91
C THR A 292 32.84 -6.10 -3.59
N SER A 293 33.12 -5.53 -2.41
CA SER A 293 34.50 -5.29 -1.95
C SER A 293 35.23 -6.59 -1.56
N MET A 294 34.52 -7.64 -1.17
CA MET A 294 35.11 -8.93 -0.80
C MET A 294 35.25 -9.92 -1.97
N SER A 295 34.66 -9.63 -3.13
CA SER A 295 34.87 -10.43 -4.35
C SER A 295 35.98 -9.87 -5.26
N GLU A 296 36.55 -8.71 -4.92
CA GLU A 296 37.66 -8.06 -5.63
C GLU A 296 39.01 -8.19 -4.91
N THR A 297 39.09 -9.02 -3.86
CA THR A 297 40.33 -9.41 -3.15
C THR A 297 40.43 -10.92 -3.07
#